data_AF-A0A4Q4VE91-F1
#
_entry.id   AF-A0A4Q4VE91-F1
#
_cell.length_a   1.000
_cell.length_b   1.000
_cell.length_c   1.000
_cell.angle_alpha   90.00
_cell.angle_beta   90.00
_cell.angle_gamma   90.00
#
_symmetry.space_group_name_H-M   'P 1'
#
loop_
_entity.id
_entity.type
_entity.pdbx_description
1 polymer ?
#
loop_
_entity_poly.entity_id
_entity_poly.type
_entity_poly.pdbx_seq_one_letter_code
_entity_poly.pdbx_strand_id
1 'polypeptide(L)'
;MPSLQSEEGQGSHVSNDINSPVQNAAGSQVDHPVPSQPAQAAAGLGDGHGWITALDLELLHHYTISTCFTLSTQQMTRDFWRVNLPHMGFSHPYILRGILSLAALHLARSRASQRGKLIEQAIIHHNASVSLALPLITNMEPEIALSLSFFSVLTFYIAFAMPKQPNIFIVGTDGVIPEWFLLFRGMLCIREANRFALEGSSLSMMYHGGKLMNEVWESRSAEHDGLRELECKIRSHVYEQQKAAILLRASDALKRSFQFFRDPGEDDENKVRSVSIWLFKIEDDFVALLRQGDREALCVLAFFAVLLERLDNKWWMNGWGIHLIERIYSVLDEGYRLWIRWAMEEIGWSP
;
A
#
# COMPACT_ATOMS: atom_id res chain seq x y z
N MET A 1 35.75 -50.92 8.34
CA MET A 1 36.41 -52.19 8.71
C MET A 1 37.66 -51.87 9.48
N PRO A 2 38.04 -52.61 10.53
CA PRO A 2 37.60 -53.96 10.91
C PRO A 2 36.86 -53.98 12.28
N SER A 3 35.79 -54.78 12.43
CA SER A 3 35.71 -56.12 13.08
C SER A 3 35.51 -56.03 14.60
N LEU A 4 34.30 -56.28 15.13
CA LEU A 4 33.66 -57.58 15.40
C LEU A 4 34.23 -58.29 16.64
N GLN A 5 33.31 -58.67 17.54
CA GLN A 5 33.15 -59.97 18.24
C GLN A 5 32.75 -59.73 19.70
N SER A 6 31.51 -60.07 20.10
CA SER A 6 31.02 -61.42 20.50
C SER A 6 30.89 -61.42 22.03
N GLU A 7 30.01 -62.11 22.74
CA GLU A 7 28.94 -63.11 22.53
C GLU A 7 28.28 -63.23 23.94
N GLU A 8 26.96 -63.21 24.03
CA GLU A 8 26.09 -64.36 24.41
C GLU A 8 25.81 -64.59 25.90
N GLY A 9 24.60 -65.11 26.15
CA GLY A 9 24.15 -65.72 27.41
C GLY A 9 22.95 -65.01 28.05
N GLN A 10 21.75 -65.03 27.43
CA GLN A 10 20.66 -65.99 27.71
C GLN A 10 20.39 -66.28 29.21
N GLY A 11 19.16 -65.99 29.65
CA GLY A 11 18.68 -66.42 30.96
C GLY A 11 17.37 -65.74 31.37
N SER A 12 16.27 -66.18 30.78
CA SER A 12 14.91 -65.76 31.06
C SER A 12 14.38 -66.21 32.43
N HIS A 13 13.37 -65.45 32.90
CA HIS A 13 12.17 -65.90 33.62
C HIS A 13 12.06 -65.77 35.15
N VAL A 14 10.97 -65.09 35.54
CA VAL A 14 10.07 -65.34 36.71
C VAL A 14 10.59 -64.80 38.04
N SER A 15 9.81 -64.22 38.95
CA SER A 15 8.50 -63.55 39.02
C SER A 15 8.37 -63.12 40.49
N ASN A 16 7.47 -62.17 40.73
CA ASN A 16 6.68 -61.99 41.95
C ASN A 16 7.36 -61.44 43.22
N ASP A 17 6.94 -60.19 43.48
CA ASP A 17 6.12 -59.78 44.62
C ASP A 17 6.65 -59.83 46.06
N ILE A 18 6.04 -58.91 46.81
CA ILE A 18 5.79 -58.90 48.26
C ILE A 18 6.68 -57.94 49.06
N ASN A 19 6.20 -56.70 49.06
CA ASN A 19 6.02 -55.82 50.22
C ASN A 19 6.34 -56.42 51.60
N SER A 20 7.16 -55.71 52.38
CA SER A 20 6.79 -55.28 53.73
C SER A 20 7.78 -54.26 54.32
N PRO A 21 7.33 -53.48 55.33
CA PRO A 21 7.66 -52.06 55.46
C PRO A 21 8.67 -51.81 56.58
N VAL A 22 9.44 -50.72 56.46
CA VAL A 22 10.17 -50.17 57.62
C VAL A 22 10.03 -48.66 57.66
N GLN A 23 9.62 -48.22 58.84
CA GLN A 23 9.39 -46.86 59.30
C GLN A 23 10.67 -46.02 59.39
N ASN A 24 10.46 -44.71 59.25
CA ASN A 24 11.11 -43.59 59.94
C ASN A 24 12.62 -43.35 59.77
N ALA A 25 12.92 -42.27 59.03
CA ALA A 25 13.83 -41.20 59.48
C ALA A 25 13.47 -39.93 58.68
N ALA A 26 12.79 -38.97 59.31
CA ALA A 26 13.42 -37.79 59.89
C ALA A 26 14.16 -36.90 58.86
N GLY A 27 13.40 -35.94 58.32
CA GLY A 27 13.79 -34.54 58.15
C GLY A 27 15.17 -34.21 57.56
N SER A 28 15.19 -33.87 56.28
CA SER A 28 15.89 -32.66 55.83
C SER A 28 15.23 -32.16 54.54
N GLN A 29 14.59 -30.99 54.64
CA GLN A 29 14.11 -30.24 53.48
C GLN A 29 15.29 -29.94 52.56
N VAL A 30 15.17 -30.34 51.30
CA VAL A 30 15.88 -29.71 50.18
C VAL A 30 14.77 -29.21 49.26
N ASP A 31 14.54 -27.90 49.29
CA ASP A 31 13.64 -27.21 48.38
C ASP A 31 14.14 -27.41 46.94
N HIS A 32 13.39 -28.18 46.15
CA HIS A 32 13.50 -28.12 44.70
C HIS A 32 12.68 -26.92 44.21
N PRO A 33 13.24 -26.00 43.40
CA PRO A 33 12.45 -24.93 42.82
C PRO A 33 11.47 -25.54 41.81
N VAL A 34 10.18 -25.46 42.14
CA VAL A 34 9.08 -25.68 41.19
C VAL A 34 9.28 -24.72 40.03
N PRO A 35 9.21 -25.16 38.75
CA PRO A 35 9.23 -24.24 37.64
C PRO A 35 7.98 -23.36 37.75
N SER A 36 8.17 -22.09 38.08
CA SER A 36 7.14 -21.06 38.06
C SER A 36 6.52 -21.02 36.67
N GLN A 37 5.31 -21.55 36.56
CA GLN A 37 4.43 -21.34 35.42
C GLN A 37 4.29 -19.83 35.22
N PRO A 38 4.45 -19.29 33.99
CA PRO A 38 4.19 -17.88 33.75
C PRO A 38 2.71 -17.63 34.06
N ALA A 39 2.50 -16.64 34.92
CA ALA A 39 1.20 -16.17 35.35
C ALA A 39 0.26 -16.06 34.14
N GLN A 40 -0.86 -16.79 34.23
CA GLN A 40 -1.96 -16.69 33.27
C GLN A 40 -2.33 -15.22 33.09
N ALA A 41 -2.06 -14.72 31.88
CA ALA A 41 -2.52 -13.42 31.43
C ALA A 41 -4.03 -13.33 31.64
N ALA A 42 -4.47 -12.15 32.10
CA ALA A 42 -5.85 -11.81 32.37
C ALA A 42 -6.80 -12.28 31.26
N ALA A 43 -7.86 -12.96 31.65
CA ALA A 43 -8.90 -13.45 30.76
C ALA A 43 -9.86 -12.32 30.31
N GLY A 44 -10.17 -12.28 29.01
CA GLY A 44 -11.24 -11.50 28.35
C GLY A 44 -10.72 -10.44 27.37
N LEU A 45 -11.17 -10.27 26.12
CA LEU A 45 -12.36 -10.72 25.36
C LEU A 45 -11.92 -11.42 24.06
N GLY A 46 -12.45 -12.60 23.78
CA GLY A 46 -12.07 -13.42 22.63
C GLY A 46 -13.12 -13.43 21.53
N ASP A 47 -12.94 -12.58 20.52
CA ASP A 47 -13.72 -12.61 19.27
C ASP A 47 -12.80 -12.92 18.08
N GLY A 48 -12.29 -14.16 18.00
CA GLY A 48 -11.79 -14.81 16.77
C GLY A 48 -10.66 -14.15 15.94
N HIS A 49 -10.16 -12.96 16.27
CA HIS A 49 -9.29 -12.14 15.42
C HIS A 49 -7.91 -11.83 16.02
N GLY A 50 -7.50 -12.56 17.07
CA GLY A 50 -6.28 -12.27 17.84
C GLY A 50 -6.51 -11.16 18.87
N TRP A 51 -5.75 -11.20 19.96
CA TRP A 51 -5.87 -10.25 21.06
C TRP A 51 -5.56 -8.81 20.60
N ILE A 52 -6.38 -7.84 21.00
CA ILE A 52 -6.04 -6.42 20.89
C ILE A 52 -4.87 -6.18 21.84
N THR A 53 -3.74 -5.77 21.28
CA THR A 53 -2.52 -5.49 22.03
C THR A 53 -2.50 -4.04 22.53
N ALA A 54 -1.66 -3.75 23.53
CA ALA A 54 -1.41 -2.37 23.93
C ALA A 54 -0.88 -1.51 22.77
N LEU A 55 -0.13 -2.14 21.85
CA LEU A 55 0.35 -1.48 20.63
C LEU A 55 -0.81 -1.12 19.70
N ASP A 56 -1.79 -2.01 19.51
CA ASP A 56 -2.98 -1.72 18.68
C ASP A 56 -3.75 -0.49 19.22
N LEU A 57 -3.89 -0.38 20.55
CA LEU A 57 -4.51 0.77 21.19
C LEU A 57 -3.68 2.05 21.01
N GLU A 58 -2.36 1.96 21.14
CA GLU A 58 -1.45 3.08 20.88
C GLU A 58 -1.54 3.56 19.42
N LEU A 59 -1.58 2.63 18.46
CA LEU A 59 -1.70 2.92 17.04
C LEU A 59 -3.04 3.58 16.71
N LEU A 60 -4.15 3.08 17.27
CA LEU A 60 -5.47 3.69 17.09
C LEU A 60 -5.52 5.09 17.71
N HIS A 61 -4.93 5.28 18.89
CA HIS A 61 -4.80 6.59 19.50
C HIS A 61 -3.99 7.52 18.59
N HIS A 62 -2.79 7.11 18.17
CA HIS A 62 -1.94 7.89 17.27
C HIS A 62 -2.64 8.25 15.96
N TYR A 63 -3.46 7.33 15.42
CA TYR A 63 -4.27 7.62 14.24
C TYR A 63 -5.23 8.79 14.47
N THR A 64 -6.03 8.72 15.53
CA THR A 64 -7.12 9.67 15.81
C THR A 64 -6.65 11.05 16.24
N ILE A 65 -5.44 11.16 16.81
CA ILE A 65 -4.88 12.43 17.28
C ILE A 65 -3.76 12.99 16.40
N SER A 66 -3.24 12.22 15.44
CA SER A 66 -2.11 12.65 14.61
C SER A 66 -2.27 12.25 13.14
N THR A 67 -2.32 10.95 12.83
CA THR A 67 -2.26 10.48 11.43
C THR A 67 -3.40 11.02 10.57
N CYS A 68 -4.64 11.00 11.06
CA CYS A 68 -5.80 11.44 10.28
C CYS A 68 -5.74 12.91 9.83
N PHE A 69 -5.08 13.77 10.60
CA PHE A 69 -4.93 15.20 10.27
C PHE A 69 -3.92 15.46 9.14
N THR A 70 -3.11 14.45 8.79
CA THR A 70 -2.12 14.55 7.70
C THR A 70 -2.68 14.15 6.33
N LEU A 71 -3.87 13.57 6.28
CA LEU A 71 -4.44 12.98 5.05
C LEU A 71 -5.24 13.97 4.21
N SER A 72 -5.69 15.08 4.79
CA SER A 72 -6.46 16.10 4.09
C SER A 72 -6.33 17.45 4.79
N THR A 73 -6.47 18.54 4.04
CA THR A 73 -6.58 19.90 4.57
C THR A 73 -8.04 20.32 4.78
N GLN A 74 -8.98 19.75 4.01
CA GLN A 74 -10.40 20.07 4.05
C GLN A 74 -11.06 19.55 5.33
N GLN A 75 -11.75 20.43 6.06
CA GLN A 75 -12.35 20.12 7.37
C GLN A 75 -13.26 18.89 7.34
N MET A 76 -14.19 18.85 6.38
CA MET A 76 -15.15 17.75 6.21
C MET A 76 -14.44 16.40 6.02
N THR A 77 -13.45 16.36 5.12
CA THR A 77 -12.68 15.15 4.84
C THR A 77 -11.87 14.72 6.06
N ARG A 78 -11.24 15.66 6.78
CA ARG A 78 -10.51 15.34 8.02
C ARG A 78 -11.42 14.77 9.11
N ASP A 79 -12.61 15.35 9.30
CA ASP A 79 -13.57 14.86 10.29
C ASP A 79 -14.05 13.45 9.93
N PHE A 80 -14.23 13.17 8.63
CA PHE A 80 -14.48 11.82 8.14
C PHE A 80 -13.33 10.85 8.49
N TRP A 81 -12.09 11.17 8.14
CA TRP A 81 -10.93 10.33 8.47
C TRP A 81 -10.75 10.13 9.97
N ARG A 82 -11.07 11.13 10.80
CA ARG A 82 -10.90 11.08 12.26
C ARG A 82 -12.00 10.31 12.99
N VAL A 83 -13.25 10.46 12.57
CA VAL A 83 -14.42 9.97 13.33
C VAL A 83 -15.13 8.83 12.59
N ASN A 84 -15.55 9.09 11.36
CA ASN A 84 -16.42 8.18 10.62
C ASN A 84 -15.68 6.90 10.18
N LEU A 85 -14.43 7.03 9.74
CA LEU A 85 -13.66 5.86 9.29
C LEU A 85 -13.31 4.89 10.44
N PRO A 86 -12.82 5.34 11.62
CA PRO A 86 -12.67 4.45 12.77
C PRO A 86 -13.97 3.79 13.22
N HIS A 87 -15.07 4.56 13.24
CA HIS A 87 -16.39 4.01 13.56
C HIS A 87 -16.79 2.90 12.58
N MET A 88 -16.59 3.13 11.28
CA MET A 88 -16.79 2.11 10.25
C MET A 88 -15.89 0.88 10.46
N GLY A 89 -14.65 1.09 10.92
CA GLY A 89 -13.69 0.04 11.24
C GLY A 89 -14.13 -0.89 12.36
N PHE A 90 -14.91 -0.42 13.35
CA PHE A 90 -15.45 -1.29 14.39
C PHE A 90 -16.50 -2.28 13.86
N SER A 91 -17.18 -1.95 12.76
CA SER A 91 -18.08 -2.89 12.07
C SER A 91 -17.38 -3.68 10.95
N HIS A 92 -16.25 -3.18 10.45
CA HIS A 92 -15.51 -3.74 9.32
C HIS A 92 -14.04 -3.96 9.69
N PRO A 93 -13.65 -5.15 10.19
CA PRO A 93 -12.31 -5.39 10.72
C PRO A 93 -11.16 -5.10 9.74
N TYR A 94 -11.37 -5.24 8.42
CA TYR A 94 -10.37 -4.89 7.41
C TYR A 94 -10.05 -3.39 7.41
N ILE A 95 -11.02 -2.50 7.61
CA ILE A 95 -10.76 -1.06 7.73
C ILE A 95 -9.95 -0.78 8.99
N LEU A 96 -10.34 -1.36 10.13
CA LEU A 96 -9.63 -1.14 11.39
C LEU A 96 -8.17 -1.59 11.27
N ARG A 97 -7.91 -2.77 10.68
CA ARG A 97 -6.54 -3.23 10.41
C ARG A 97 -5.80 -2.27 9.48
N GLY A 98 -6.42 -1.75 8.42
CA GLY A 98 -5.82 -0.72 7.57
C GLY A 98 -5.47 0.56 8.32
N ILE A 99 -6.33 1.02 9.24
CA ILE A 99 -6.10 2.21 10.08
C ILE A 99 -4.84 2.03 10.93
N LEU A 100 -4.73 0.88 11.60
CA LEU A 100 -3.58 0.53 12.43
C LEU A 100 -2.30 0.46 11.59
N SER A 101 -2.38 -0.12 10.38
CA SER A 101 -1.24 -0.15 9.44
C SER A 101 -0.75 1.24 9.08
N LEU A 102 -1.65 2.13 8.66
CA LEU A 102 -1.27 3.48 8.26
C LEU A 102 -0.72 4.28 9.45
N ALA A 103 -1.28 4.10 10.64
CA ALA A 103 -0.80 4.72 11.86
C ALA A 103 0.60 4.23 12.24
N ALA A 104 0.88 2.94 12.08
CA ALA A 104 2.21 2.38 12.35
C ALA A 104 3.26 2.94 11.40
N LEU A 105 2.94 3.10 10.10
CA LEU A 105 3.82 3.76 9.13
C LEU A 105 4.09 5.22 9.49
N HIS A 106 3.05 5.95 9.89
CA HIS A 106 3.19 7.34 10.30
C HIS A 106 4.05 7.49 11.57
N LEU A 107 3.79 6.65 12.59
CA LEU A 107 4.54 6.64 13.84
C LEU A 107 6.01 6.21 13.65
N ALA A 108 6.29 5.31 12.70
CA ALA A 108 7.65 4.88 12.37
C ALA A 108 8.56 6.03 11.93
N ARG A 109 7.99 7.14 11.42
CA ARG A 109 8.76 8.33 11.02
C ARG A 109 9.30 9.12 12.19
N SER A 110 8.58 9.18 13.31
CA SER A 110 8.98 9.92 14.49
C SER A 110 9.80 9.08 15.48
N ARG A 111 9.77 7.74 15.36
CA ARG A 111 10.45 6.80 16.27
C ARG A 111 11.55 5.99 15.58
N ALA A 112 12.70 6.63 15.35
CA ALA A 112 13.84 5.99 14.69
C ALA A 112 14.28 4.65 15.33
N SER A 113 14.29 4.57 16.67
CA SER A 113 14.69 3.36 17.41
C SER A 113 13.74 2.18 17.26
N GLN A 114 12.46 2.43 16.94
CA GLN A 114 11.41 1.42 16.79
C GLN A 114 10.93 1.27 15.35
N ARG A 115 11.53 2.01 14.40
CA ARG A 115 11.09 2.10 13.02
C ARG A 115 10.89 0.74 12.36
N GLY A 116 11.85 -0.18 12.50
CA GLY A 116 11.76 -1.53 11.94
C GLY A 116 10.56 -2.31 12.46
N LYS A 117 10.34 -2.30 13.78
CA LYS A 117 9.20 -2.97 14.43
C LYS A 117 7.86 -2.37 14.00
N LEU A 118 7.77 -1.04 13.91
CA LEU A 118 6.54 -0.36 13.47
C LEU A 118 6.22 -0.64 12.00
N ILE A 119 7.23 -0.71 11.14
CA ILE A 119 7.06 -1.13 9.74
C ILE A 119 6.57 -2.58 9.66
N GLU A 120 7.16 -3.49 10.44
CA GLU A 120 6.73 -4.89 10.49
C GLU A 120 5.25 -4.99 10.92
N GLN A 121 4.85 -4.24 11.94
CA GLN A 121 3.45 -4.18 12.38
C GLN A 121 2.53 -3.60 11.30
N ALA A 122 2.96 -2.56 10.59
CA ALA A 122 2.22 -2.06 9.45
C ALA A 122 1.97 -3.15 8.40
N ILE A 123 3.00 -3.94 8.06
CA ILE A 123 2.88 -5.04 7.09
C ILE A 123 1.90 -6.11 7.59
N ILE A 124 2.01 -6.53 8.84
CA ILE A 124 1.11 -7.52 9.45
C ILE A 124 -0.35 -7.04 9.37
N HIS A 125 -0.60 -5.80 9.78
CA HIS A 125 -1.94 -5.22 9.73
C HIS A 125 -2.45 -5.04 8.31
N HIS A 126 -1.61 -4.59 7.37
CA HIS A 126 -2.01 -4.44 5.99
C HIS A 126 -2.36 -5.78 5.34
N ASN A 127 -1.52 -6.80 5.52
CA ASN A 127 -1.79 -8.15 5.00
C ASN A 127 -3.09 -8.71 5.58
N ALA A 128 -3.30 -8.60 6.89
CA ALA A 128 -4.55 -9.02 7.54
C ALA A 128 -5.76 -8.27 6.98
N SER A 129 -5.64 -6.95 6.74
CA SER A 129 -6.71 -6.14 6.17
C SER A 129 -7.10 -6.61 4.77
N VAL A 130 -6.12 -6.90 3.91
CA VAL A 130 -6.34 -7.37 2.54
C VAL A 130 -6.94 -8.77 2.55
N SER A 131 -6.43 -9.69 3.39
CA SER A 131 -6.98 -11.04 3.51
C SER A 131 -8.45 -11.06 3.94
N LEU A 132 -8.86 -10.13 4.80
CA LEU A 132 -10.25 -9.98 5.22
C LEU A 132 -11.14 -9.33 4.15
N ALA A 133 -10.60 -8.40 3.36
CA ALA A 133 -11.35 -7.70 2.32
C ALA A 133 -11.51 -8.52 1.04
N LEU A 134 -10.54 -9.35 0.68
CA LEU A 134 -10.48 -10.04 -0.62
C LEU A 134 -11.72 -10.91 -0.92
N PRO A 135 -12.27 -11.72 0.01
CA PRO A 135 -13.49 -12.49 -0.23
C PRO A 135 -14.71 -11.60 -0.51
N LEU A 136 -14.77 -10.41 0.11
CA LEU A 136 -15.85 -9.44 -0.02
C LEU A 136 -15.79 -8.70 -1.37
N ILE A 137 -14.60 -8.53 -1.93
CA ILE A 137 -14.42 -7.93 -3.26
C ILE A 137 -14.96 -8.88 -4.35
N THR A 138 -14.73 -10.18 -4.20
CA THR A 138 -15.19 -11.19 -5.18
C THR A 138 -16.71 -11.35 -5.21
N ASN A 139 -17.37 -11.22 -4.06
CA ASN A 139 -18.83 -11.33 -3.91
C ASN A 139 -19.40 -10.04 -3.31
N MET A 140 -19.27 -8.94 -4.03
CA MET A 140 -19.56 -7.62 -3.47
C MET A 140 -21.06 -7.35 -3.37
N GLU A 141 -21.51 -7.08 -2.15
CA GLU A 141 -22.87 -6.62 -1.87
C GLU A 141 -22.93 -5.08 -1.79
N PRO A 142 -24.05 -4.44 -2.18
CA PRO A 142 -24.18 -2.98 -2.17
C PRO A 142 -23.93 -2.34 -0.79
N GLU A 143 -24.23 -3.05 0.30
CA GLU A 143 -24.06 -2.58 1.68
C GLU A 143 -22.59 -2.41 2.07
N ILE A 144 -21.71 -3.25 1.51
CA ILE A 144 -20.27 -3.30 1.80
C ILE A 144 -19.47 -2.46 0.77
N ALA A 145 -20.09 -2.10 -0.36
CA ALA A 145 -19.43 -1.32 -1.41
C ALA A 145 -18.83 0.01 -0.90
N LEU A 146 -19.54 0.69 0.00
CA LEU A 146 -19.09 1.96 0.58
C LEU A 146 -17.84 1.78 1.44
N SER A 147 -17.82 0.76 2.29
CA SER A 147 -16.69 0.47 3.17
C SER A 147 -15.48 -0.06 2.40
N LEU A 148 -15.69 -0.90 1.37
CA LEU A 148 -14.61 -1.31 0.45
C LEU A 148 -14.04 -0.13 -0.35
N SER A 149 -14.88 0.83 -0.74
CA SER A 149 -14.39 2.04 -1.41
C SER A 149 -13.43 2.84 -0.51
N PHE A 150 -13.80 3.11 0.74
CA PHE A 150 -12.88 3.82 1.65
C PHE A 150 -11.67 2.98 2.05
N PHE A 151 -11.82 1.66 2.18
CA PHE A 151 -10.69 0.76 2.39
C PHE A 151 -9.69 0.80 1.22
N SER A 152 -10.17 0.94 -0.01
CA SER A 152 -9.29 1.05 -1.18
C SER A 152 -8.48 2.35 -1.19
N VAL A 153 -9.07 3.48 -0.76
CA VAL A 153 -8.35 4.75 -0.55
C VAL A 153 -7.32 4.62 0.58
N LEU A 154 -7.67 3.93 1.67
CA LEU A 154 -6.75 3.67 2.77
C LEU A 154 -5.57 2.80 2.32
N THR A 155 -5.84 1.77 1.51
CA THR A 155 -4.81 0.91 0.90
C THR A 155 -3.89 1.69 -0.01
N PHE A 156 -4.41 2.66 -0.77
CA PHE A 156 -3.60 3.57 -1.57
C PHE A 156 -2.62 4.39 -0.71
N TYR A 157 -3.06 4.97 0.40
CA TYR A 157 -2.17 5.66 1.33
C TYR A 157 -1.09 4.74 1.89
N ILE A 158 -1.46 3.52 2.28
CA ILE A 158 -0.53 2.52 2.83
C ILE A 158 0.51 2.15 1.78
N ALA A 159 0.11 1.86 0.55
CA ALA A 159 1.02 1.48 -0.54
C ALA A 159 2.09 2.53 -0.82
N PHE A 160 1.71 3.81 -0.81
CA PHE A 160 2.67 4.91 -0.95
C PHE A 160 3.54 5.08 0.31
N ALA A 161 2.95 4.98 1.51
CA ALA A 161 3.66 5.16 2.76
C ALA A 161 4.66 4.03 3.10
N MET A 162 4.47 2.84 2.52
CA MET A 162 5.34 1.69 2.74
C MET A 162 6.78 1.97 2.29
N PRO A 163 7.79 1.36 2.94
CA PRO A 163 9.18 1.45 2.48
C PRO A 163 9.30 1.04 1.03
N LYS A 164 9.96 1.88 0.24
CA LYS A 164 10.22 1.62 -1.18
C LYS A 164 11.14 0.42 -1.28
N GLN A 165 10.64 -0.69 -1.81
CA GLN A 165 11.49 -1.85 -2.04
C GLN A 165 12.31 -1.64 -3.32
N PRO A 166 13.56 -2.10 -3.37
CA PRO A 166 14.38 -2.00 -4.59
C PRO A 166 13.76 -2.74 -5.79
N ASN A 167 12.84 -3.69 -5.54
CA ASN A 167 12.21 -4.57 -6.53
C ASN A 167 10.69 -4.32 -6.70
N ILE A 168 10.22 -3.07 -6.62
CA ILE A 168 8.77 -2.69 -6.70
C ILE A 168 8.05 -3.13 -8.01
N PHE A 169 8.76 -3.64 -9.01
CA PHE A 169 8.15 -4.20 -10.23
C PHE A 169 7.83 -5.68 -10.04
N ILE A 170 6.54 -6.02 -10.02
CA ILE A 170 6.07 -7.40 -10.08
C ILE A 170 5.33 -7.59 -11.42
N VAL A 171 6.02 -8.22 -12.39
CA VAL A 171 5.61 -9.35 -13.25
C VAL A 171 6.46 -9.35 -14.55
N GLY A 172 7.20 -10.46 -14.75
CA GLY A 172 7.65 -10.96 -16.06
C GLY A 172 8.76 -10.18 -16.76
N THR A 173 10.02 -10.54 -16.46
CA THR A 173 11.33 -10.25 -17.10
C THR A 173 11.65 -8.89 -17.71
N ASP A 174 10.68 -8.10 -18.20
CA ASP A 174 10.87 -6.82 -18.87
C ASP A 174 9.80 -5.77 -18.48
N GLY A 175 8.71 -6.15 -17.81
CA GLY A 175 7.59 -5.28 -17.42
C GLY A 175 7.79 -4.45 -16.14
N VAL A 176 7.46 -3.15 -16.20
CA VAL A 176 7.84 -2.14 -15.18
C VAL A 176 6.60 -1.32 -14.76
N ILE A 177 5.72 -1.93 -13.96
CA ILE A 177 4.61 -1.22 -13.31
C ILE A 177 4.77 -1.24 -11.80
N PRO A 178 4.80 -0.07 -11.13
CA PRO A 178 4.77 -0.03 -9.67
C PRO A 178 3.49 -0.66 -9.11
N GLU A 179 3.61 -1.47 -8.06
CA GLU A 179 2.47 -2.15 -7.42
C GLU A 179 1.28 -1.22 -7.11
N TRP A 180 1.56 0.00 -6.63
CA TRP A 180 0.53 0.99 -6.30
C TRP A 180 -0.33 1.39 -7.51
N PHE A 181 0.17 1.24 -8.73
CA PHE A 181 -0.57 1.52 -9.95
C PHE A 181 -1.67 0.49 -10.18
N LEU A 182 -1.38 -0.79 -9.90
CA LEU A 182 -2.35 -1.87 -9.97
C LEU A 182 -3.39 -1.75 -8.84
N LEU A 183 -2.96 -1.39 -7.64
CA LEU A 183 -3.86 -1.12 -6.51
C LEU A 183 -4.82 0.02 -6.83
N PHE A 184 -4.31 1.10 -7.44
CA PHE A 184 -5.14 2.21 -7.88
C PHE A 184 -6.18 1.76 -8.91
N ARG A 185 -5.79 0.94 -9.90
CA ARG A 185 -6.74 0.36 -10.87
C ARG A 185 -7.81 -0.49 -10.20
N GLY A 186 -7.45 -1.32 -9.22
CA GLY A 186 -8.43 -2.07 -8.42
C GLY A 186 -9.44 -1.16 -7.72
N MET A 187 -8.97 -0.05 -7.13
CA MET A 187 -9.84 0.99 -6.56
C MET A 187 -10.80 1.58 -7.61
N LEU A 188 -10.34 1.81 -8.85
CA LEU A 188 -11.19 2.32 -9.93
C LEU A 188 -12.34 1.37 -10.23
N CYS A 189 -12.01 0.10 -10.44
CA CYS A 189 -12.98 -0.93 -10.78
C CYS A 189 -14.05 -1.03 -9.68
N ILE A 190 -13.65 -1.04 -8.40
CA ILE A 190 -14.60 -1.06 -7.27
C ILE A 190 -15.52 0.16 -7.32
N ARG A 191 -14.97 1.36 -7.55
CA ARG A 191 -15.76 2.60 -7.58
C ARG A 191 -16.72 2.65 -8.76
N GLU A 192 -16.29 2.21 -9.94
CA GLU A 192 -17.10 2.23 -11.15
C GLU A 192 -18.22 1.21 -11.13
N ALA A 193 -17.95 -0.02 -10.69
CA ALA A 193 -18.98 -1.05 -10.53
C ALA A 193 -20.09 -0.62 -9.55
N ASN A 194 -19.77 0.24 -8.58
CA ASN A 194 -20.68 0.66 -7.53
C ASN A 194 -21.08 2.13 -7.60
N ARG A 195 -20.85 2.80 -8.74
CA ARG A 195 -21.03 4.26 -8.88
C ARG A 195 -22.37 4.75 -8.35
N PHE A 196 -23.47 4.11 -8.76
CA PHE A 196 -24.83 4.52 -8.35
C PHE A 196 -25.07 4.37 -6.85
N ALA A 197 -24.57 3.29 -6.24
CA ALA A 197 -24.68 3.07 -4.80
C ALA A 197 -23.86 4.11 -4.01
N LEU A 198 -22.66 4.45 -4.49
CA LEU A 198 -21.81 5.45 -3.87
C LEU A 198 -22.41 6.87 -3.99
N GLU A 199 -22.93 7.22 -5.17
CA GLU A 199 -23.59 8.51 -5.42
C GLU A 199 -24.91 8.66 -4.65
N GLY A 200 -25.64 7.57 -4.41
CA GLY A 200 -26.86 7.56 -3.61
C GLY A 200 -26.63 7.49 -2.10
N SER A 201 -25.40 7.28 -1.64
CA SER A 201 -25.08 7.12 -0.21
C SER A 201 -25.12 8.44 0.56
N SER A 202 -25.20 8.35 1.89
CA SER A 202 -25.06 9.50 2.81
C SER A 202 -23.67 10.16 2.75
N LEU A 203 -22.69 9.49 2.13
CA LEU A 203 -21.31 9.97 1.96
C LEU A 203 -21.02 10.41 0.52
N SER A 204 -22.04 10.57 -0.33
CA SER A 204 -21.89 11.03 -1.72
C SER A 204 -21.10 12.34 -1.84
N MET A 205 -21.22 13.22 -0.85
CA MET A 205 -20.47 14.48 -0.78
C MET A 205 -18.95 14.29 -0.77
N MET A 206 -18.44 13.16 -0.28
CA MET A 206 -16.99 12.86 -0.29
C MET A 206 -16.43 12.71 -1.71
N TYR A 207 -17.29 12.44 -2.69
CA TYR A 207 -16.90 12.28 -4.09
C TYR A 207 -17.10 13.56 -4.93
N HIS A 208 -17.78 14.56 -4.37
CA HIS A 208 -18.17 15.77 -5.10
C HIS A 208 -16.97 16.54 -5.65
N GLY A 209 -15.93 16.74 -4.84
CA GLY A 209 -14.72 17.44 -5.27
C GLY A 209 -14.01 16.74 -6.44
N GLY A 210 -13.97 15.41 -6.43
CA GLY A 210 -13.42 14.62 -7.54
C GLY A 210 -14.25 14.73 -8.82
N LYS A 211 -15.59 14.77 -8.69
CA LYS A 211 -16.50 14.94 -9.82
C LYS A 211 -16.34 16.31 -10.48
N LEU A 212 -16.36 17.38 -9.69
CA LEU A 212 -16.18 18.74 -10.19
C LEU A 212 -14.83 18.88 -10.90
N MET A 213 -13.75 18.37 -10.28
CA MET A 213 -12.43 18.41 -10.91
C MET A 213 -12.40 17.63 -12.23
N ASN A 214 -13.09 16.49 -12.31
CA ASN A 214 -13.20 15.73 -13.55
C ASN A 214 -13.91 16.51 -14.66
N GLU A 215 -15.00 17.22 -14.36
CA GLU A 215 -15.71 18.05 -15.33
C GLU A 215 -14.83 19.21 -15.84
N VAL A 216 -14.11 19.88 -14.93
CA VAL A 216 -13.16 20.93 -15.33
C VAL A 216 -12.01 20.33 -16.15
N TRP A 217 -11.55 19.13 -15.82
CA TRP A 217 -10.45 18.46 -16.53
C TRP A 217 -10.83 18.04 -17.95
N GLU A 218 -12.06 17.59 -18.15
CA GLU A 218 -12.56 17.22 -19.49
C GLU A 218 -12.75 18.43 -20.40
N SER A 219 -13.10 19.58 -19.84
CA SER A 219 -13.38 20.81 -20.60
C SER A 219 -12.14 21.62 -20.99
N ARG A 220 -10.97 21.38 -20.38
CA ARG A 220 -9.74 22.13 -20.64
C ARG A 220 -8.82 21.41 -21.63
N SER A 221 -8.23 22.17 -22.55
CA SER A 221 -7.02 21.78 -23.28
C SER A 221 -5.79 22.36 -22.58
N ALA A 222 -4.67 21.63 -22.63
CA ALA A 222 -3.45 22.00 -21.95
C ALA A 222 -2.25 21.93 -22.88
N GLU A 223 -1.36 22.91 -22.80
CA GLU A 223 -0.07 22.90 -23.46
C GLU A 223 1.04 22.73 -22.42
N HIS A 224 2.07 21.96 -22.77
CA HIS A 224 3.19 21.69 -21.89
C HIS A 224 4.45 21.41 -22.72
N ASP A 225 5.45 22.29 -22.65
CA ASP A 225 6.61 22.27 -23.54
C ASP A 225 7.39 20.95 -23.49
N GLY A 226 7.66 20.42 -22.29
CA GLY A 226 8.38 19.15 -22.16
C GLY A 226 7.62 17.95 -22.73
N LEU A 227 6.29 17.95 -22.62
CA LEU A 227 5.45 16.87 -23.17
C LEU A 227 5.28 17.04 -24.68
N ARG A 228 5.26 18.28 -25.18
CA ARG A 228 5.27 18.56 -26.62
C ARG A 228 6.51 17.98 -27.29
N GLU A 229 7.68 18.07 -26.66
CA GLU A 229 8.90 17.44 -27.17
C GLU A 229 8.78 15.92 -27.21
N LEU A 230 8.29 15.30 -26.12
CA LEU A 230 8.05 13.85 -26.06
C LEU A 230 7.08 13.39 -27.15
N GLU A 231 5.98 14.11 -27.35
CA GLU A 231 5.00 13.79 -28.40
C GLU A 231 5.58 13.91 -29.81
N CYS A 232 6.48 14.87 -30.04
CA CYS A 232 7.20 14.98 -31.31
C CYS A 232 8.10 13.75 -31.55
N LYS A 233 8.80 13.28 -30.51
CA LYS A 233 9.61 12.05 -30.56
C LYS A 233 8.73 10.83 -30.83
N ILE A 234 7.59 10.70 -30.13
CA ILE A 234 6.62 9.62 -30.36
C ILE A 234 6.14 9.61 -31.82
N ARG A 235 5.71 10.76 -32.36
CA ARG A 235 5.21 10.88 -33.74
C ARG A 235 6.26 10.55 -34.81
N SER A 236 7.54 10.75 -34.51
CA SER A 236 8.64 10.53 -35.47
C SER A 236 9.25 9.13 -35.38
N HIS A 237 9.23 8.48 -34.21
CA HIS A 237 9.92 7.21 -33.99
C HIS A 237 8.98 6.00 -33.81
N VAL A 238 7.71 6.21 -33.47
CA VAL A 238 6.73 5.13 -33.32
C VAL A 238 5.98 4.92 -34.64
N TYR A 239 6.36 3.88 -35.38
CA TYR A 239 5.74 3.56 -36.68
C TYR A 239 4.33 2.97 -36.56
N GLU A 240 4.05 2.27 -35.46
CA GLU A 240 2.74 1.67 -35.21
C GLU A 240 1.73 2.75 -34.80
N GLN A 241 0.80 3.07 -35.69
CA GLN A 241 -0.17 4.16 -35.50
C GLN A 241 -1.06 3.97 -34.27
N GLN A 242 -1.45 2.73 -33.97
CA GLN A 242 -2.29 2.43 -32.81
C GLN A 242 -1.53 2.69 -31.50
N LYS A 243 -0.30 2.17 -31.38
CA LYS A 243 0.59 2.43 -30.25
C LYS A 243 0.85 3.93 -30.08
N ALA A 244 1.18 4.64 -31.17
CA ALA A 244 1.39 6.08 -31.14
C ALA A 244 0.15 6.83 -30.62
N ALA A 245 -1.05 6.45 -31.06
CA ALA A 245 -2.29 7.06 -30.58
C ALA A 245 -2.51 6.84 -29.07
N ILE A 246 -2.25 5.62 -28.56
CA ILE A 246 -2.35 5.30 -27.13
C ILE A 246 -1.40 6.18 -26.30
N LEU A 247 -0.13 6.27 -26.72
CA LEU A 247 0.90 7.08 -26.04
C LEU A 247 0.55 8.58 -26.05
N LEU A 248 0.06 9.09 -27.18
CA LEU A 248 -0.33 10.49 -27.33
C LEU A 248 -1.54 10.84 -26.47
N ARG A 249 -2.54 9.94 -26.34
CA ARG A 249 -3.69 10.15 -25.44
C ARG A 249 -3.26 10.17 -23.97
N ALA A 250 -2.37 9.27 -23.57
CA ALA A 250 -1.81 9.26 -22.21
C ALA A 250 -0.99 10.53 -21.90
N SER A 251 -0.22 11.02 -22.90
CA SER A 251 0.52 12.29 -22.82
C SER A 251 -0.40 13.50 -22.71
N ASP A 252 -1.44 13.60 -23.55
CA ASP A 252 -2.42 14.70 -23.50
C ASP A 252 -3.14 14.75 -22.14
N ALA A 253 -3.55 13.60 -21.62
CA ALA A 253 -4.13 13.49 -20.29
C ALA A 253 -3.16 14.02 -19.22
N LEU A 254 -1.86 13.76 -19.36
CA LEU A 254 -0.84 14.21 -18.41
C LEU A 254 -0.63 15.73 -18.48
N LYS A 255 -0.68 16.34 -19.67
CA LYS A 255 -0.61 17.81 -19.83
C LYS A 255 -1.67 18.51 -19.01
N ARG A 256 -2.90 17.99 -19.04
CA ARG A 256 -4.02 18.54 -18.26
C ARG A 256 -3.73 18.46 -16.77
N SER A 257 -3.26 17.31 -16.27
CA SER A 257 -2.86 17.16 -14.87
C SER A 257 -1.76 18.14 -14.45
N PHE A 258 -0.76 18.41 -15.30
CA PHE A 258 0.25 19.44 -15.04
C PHE A 258 -0.33 20.85 -14.94
N GLN A 259 -1.30 21.18 -15.79
CA GLN A 259 -1.94 22.49 -15.78
C GLN A 259 -2.72 22.72 -14.48
N PHE A 260 -3.54 21.75 -14.06
CA PHE A 260 -4.25 21.85 -12.78
C PHE A 260 -3.31 21.99 -11.59
N PHE A 261 -2.21 21.23 -11.59
CA PHE A 261 -1.24 21.32 -10.50
C PHE A 261 -0.62 22.73 -10.37
N ARG A 262 -0.48 23.45 -11.48
CA ARG A 262 0.11 24.79 -11.53
C ARG A 262 -0.88 25.92 -11.21
N ASP A 263 -2.18 25.64 -11.15
CA ASP A 263 -3.20 26.66 -10.91
C ASP A 263 -3.06 27.20 -9.47
N PRO A 264 -2.69 28.49 -9.28
CA PRO A 264 -2.35 29.03 -7.97
C PRO A 264 -3.55 29.13 -7.00
N GLY A 265 -4.77 28.94 -7.49
CA GLY A 265 -5.98 28.89 -6.66
C GLY A 265 -6.24 27.52 -6.01
N GLU A 266 -5.49 26.48 -6.39
CA GLU A 266 -5.78 25.11 -5.97
C GLU A 266 -5.17 24.77 -4.60
N ASP A 267 -6.00 24.21 -3.72
CA ASP A 267 -5.56 23.70 -2.44
C ASP A 267 -4.70 22.43 -2.59
N ASP A 268 -4.01 22.06 -1.52
CA ASP A 268 -3.17 20.85 -1.48
C ASP A 268 -3.93 19.56 -1.81
N GLU A 269 -5.23 19.50 -1.55
CA GLU A 269 -6.05 18.31 -1.83
C GLU A 269 -6.39 18.22 -3.32
N ASN A 270 -6.69 19.35 -3.96
CA ASN A 270 -6.90 19.45 -5.40
C ASN A 270 -5.61 19.16 -6.18
N LYS A 271 -4.43 19.50 -5.64
CA LYS A 271 -3.14 19.04 -6.19
C LYS A 271 -3.01 17.52 -6.16
N VAL A 272 -3.36 16.86 -5.04
CA VAL A 272 -3.37 15.39 -4.95
C VAL A 272 -4.39 14.78 -5.92
N ARG A 273 -5.57 15.38 -6.05
CA ARG A 273 -6.59 14.95 -7.02
C ARG A 273 -6.10 15.12 -8.46
N SER A 274 -5.34 16.17 -8.76
CA SER A 274 -4.73 16.45 -10.09
C SER A 274 -3.71 15.41 -10.52
N VAL A 275 -2.97 14.85 -9.57
CA VAL A 275 -2.08 13.70 -9.84
C VAL A 275 -2.90 12.42 -9.99
N SER A 276 -3.89 12.23 -9.12
CA SER A 276 -4.76 11.04 -9.16
C SER A 276 -5.59 10.95 -10.45
N ILE A 277 -6.10 12.07 -10.99
CA ILE A 277 -6.98 12.07 -12.18
C ILE A 277 -6.29 11.48 -13.41
N TRP A 278 -4.98 11.68 -13.57
CA TRP A 278 -4.27 11.06 -14.68
C TRP A 278 -4.38 9.54 -14.62
N LEU A 279 -4.17 8.95 -13.43
CA LEU A 279 -4.31 7.51 -13.17
C LEU A 279 -5.75 7.02 -13.41
N PHE A 280 -6.76 7.88 -13.21
CA PHE A 280 -8.16 7.59 -13.54
C PHE A 280 -8.44 7.60 -15.06
N LYS A 281 -7.68 8.38 -15.84
CA LYS A 281 -7.98 8.69 -17.25
C LYS A 281 -7.19 7.87 -18.26
N ILE A 282 -6.05 7.33 -17.86
CA ILE A 282 -5.27 6.43 -18.72
C ILE A 282 -6.09 5.19 -19.11
N GLU A 283 -5.95 4.75 -20.35
CA GLU A 283 -6.66 3.59 -20.90
C GLU A 283 -5.95 2.26 -20.55
N ASP A 284 -6.68 1.15 -20.58
CA ASP A 284 -6.13 -0.18 -20.30
C ASP A 284 -5.04 -0.58 -21.30
N ASP A 285 -5.15 -0.14 -22.56
CA ASP A 285 -4.13 -0.36 -23.59
C ASP A 285 -2.78 0.28 -23.22
N PHE A 286 -2.79 1.48 -22.63
CA PHE A 286 -1.56 2.12 -22.14
C PHE A 286 -0.96 1.33 -20.97
N VAL A 287 -1.80 0.79 -20.09
CA VAL A 287 -1.33 -0.08 -19.00
C VAL A 287 -0.75 -1.38 -19.55
N ALA A 288 -1.35 -1.95 -20.59
CA ALA A 288 -0.83 -3.14 -21.24
C ALA A 288 0.58 -2.92 -21.80
N LEU A 289 0.83 -1.75 -22.42
CA LEU A 289 2.17 -1.35 -22.86
C LEU A 289 3.16 -1.26 -21.68
N LEU A 290 2.77 -0.62 -20.57
CA LEU A 290 3.61 -0.55 -19.38
C LEU A 290 3.91 -1.94 -18.78
N ARG A 291 2.92 -2.86 -18.79
CA ARG A 291 3.10 -4.24 -18.32
C ARG A 291 4.09 -5.01 -19.20
N GLN A 292 4.19 -4.66 -20.47
CA GLN A 292 5.11 -5.27 -21.42
C GLN A 292 6.51 -4.65 -21.38
N GLY A 293 6.74 -3.61 -20.55
CA GLY A 293 8.03 -2.93 -20.51
C GLY A 293 8.26 -2.00 -21.69
N ASP A 294 7.19 -1.54 -22.33
CA ASP A 294 7.28 -0.70 -23.51
C ASP A 294 8.03 0.61 -23.21
N ARG A 295 9.10 0.85 -23.96
CA ARG A 295 10.07 1.93 -23.66
C ARG A 295 9.44 3.31 -23.82
N GLU A 296 8.61 3.48 -24.82
CA GLU A 296 7.89 4.71 -25.10
C GLU A 296 6.82 4.99 -24.04
N ALA A 297 6.10 3.96 -23.60
CA ALA A 297 5.16 4.08 -22.49
C ALA A 297 5.87 4.44 -21.18
N LEU A 298 7.04 3.86 -20.92
CA LEU A 298 7.89 4.22 -19.77
C LEU A 298 8.39 5.67 -19.86
N CYS A 299 8.67 6.18 -21.06
CA CYS A 299 8.99 7.59 -21.24
C CYS A 299 7.82 8.51 -20.86
N VAL A 300 6.57 8.14 -21.18
CA VAL A 300 5.39 8.88 -20.72
C VAL A 300 5.25 8.80 -19.20
N LEU A 301 5.45 7.62 -18.60
CA LEU A 301 5.40 7.42 -17.15
C LEU A 301 6.48 8.22 -16.40
N ALA A 302 7.66 8.43 -16.99
CA ALA A 302 8.70 9.27 -16.41
C ALA A 302 8.25 10.73 -16.21
N PHE A 303 7.40 11.26 -17.08
CA PHE A 303 6.82 12.60 -16.87
C PHE A 303 5.82 12.60 -15.72
N PHE A 304 5.09 11.50 -15.48
CA PHE A 304 4.24 11.38 -14.30
C PHE A 304 5.06 11.38 -12.99
N ALA A 305 6.29 10.87 -13.00
CA ALA A 305 7.19 10.93 -11.85
C ALA A 305 7.44 12.38 -11.37
N VAL A 306 7.44 13.36 -12.28
CA VAL A 306 7.56 14.79 -11.94
C VAL A 306 6.34 15.26 -11.11
N LEU A 307 5.13 14.79 -11.42
CA LEU A 307 3.94 15.11 -10.63
C LEU A 307 4.01 14.50 -9.23
N LEU A 308 4.54 13.27 -9.11
CA LEU A 308 4.78 12.65 -7.81
C LEU A 308 5.81 13.43 -6.99
N GLU A 309 6.89 13.88 -7.62
CA GLU A 309 7.94 14.67 -6.95
C GLU A 309 7.38 16.00 -6.43
N ARG A 310 6.45 16.63 -7.15
CA ARG A 310 5.82 17.87 -6.66
C ARG A 310 4.90 17.65 -5.45
N LEU A 311 4.56 16.40 -5.12
CA LEU A 311 3.85 16.01 -3.91
C LEU A 311 4.77 15.46 -2.82
N ASP A 312 6.09 15.65 -2.93
CA ASP A 312 7.08 15.13 -1.98
C ASP A 312 6.89 15.66 -0.54
N ASN A 313 6.23 16.81 -0.39
CA ASN A 313 5.84 17.36 0.90
C ASN A 313 4.80 16.50 1.66
N LYS A 314 4.12 15.56 0.97
CA LYS A 314 3.22 14.60 1.59
C LYS A 314 4.03 13.42 2.10
N TRP A 315 3.98 13.20 3.43
CA TRP A 315 4.80 12.20 4.09
C TRP A 315 4.66 10.78 3.51
N TRP A 316 3.48 10.44 3.02
CA TRP A 316 3.18 9.15 2.42
C TRP A 316 3.64 9.08 0.95
N MET A 317 3.76 10.19 0.21
CA MET A 317 4.31 10.22 -1.16
C MET A 317 5.82 10.52 -1.22
N ASN A 318 6.43 10.87 -0.09
CA ASN A 318 7.82 11.32 -0.06
C ASN A 318 8.79 10.29 -0.70
N GLY A 319 9.61 10.76 -1.64
CA GLY A 319 10.64 10.04 -2.38
C GLY A 319 10.13 9.21 -3.56
N TRP A 320 8.84 9.26 -3.92
CA TRP A 320 8.31 8.43 -5.01
C TRP A 320 8.64 8.96 -6.41
N GLY A 321 8.78 10.27 -6.60
CA GLY A 321 9.18 10.85 -7.89
C GLY A 321 10.58 10.40 -8.28
N ILE A 322 11.56 10.66 -7.41
CA ILE A 322 12.94 10.18 -7.55
C ILE A 322 13.00 8.66 -7.73
N HIS A 323 12.32 7.90 -6.87
CA HIS A 323 12.35 6.44 -6.96
C HIS A 323 11.82 5.94 -8.32
N LEU A 324 10.70 6.51 -8.81
CA LEU A 324 10.13 6.09 -10.08
C LEU A 324 11.04 6.44 -11.26
N ILE A 325 11.64 7.64 -11.30
CA ILE A 325 12.50 8.05 -12.40
C ILE A 325 13.81 7.25 -12.44
N GLU A 326 14.42 6.97 -11.29
CA GLU A 326 15.63 6.14 -11.17
C GLU A 326 15.39 4.74 -11.75
N ARG A 327 14.25 4.16 -11.39
CA ARG A 327 13.86 2.84 -11.85
C ARG A 327 13.56 2.81 -13.35
N ILE A 328 12.83 3.79 -13.88
CA ILE A 328 12.60 3.92 -15.32
C ILE A 328 13.93 4.09 -16.06
N TYR A 329 14.83 4.94 -15.57
CA TYR A 329 16.14 5.16 -16.19
C TYR A 329 16.97 3.87 -16.26
N SER A 330 16.92 3.04 -15.22
CA SER A 330 17.68 1.79 -15.14
C SER A 330 17.31 0.76 -16.22
N VAL A 331 16.07 0.80 -16.73
CA VAL A 331 15.57 -0.14 -17.75
C VAL A 331 15.59 0.42 -19.17
N LEU A 332 15.69 1.74 -19.34
CA LEU A 332 15.79 2.39 -20.64
C LEU A 332 17.23 2.32 -21.18
N ASP A 333 17.37 2.11 -22.49
CA ASP A 333 18.63 2.29 -23.22
C ASP A 333 18.96 3.77 -23.46
N GLU A 334 20.21 4.04 -23.88
CA GLU A 334 20.75 5.39 -24.06
C GLU A 334 19.87 6.30 -24.93
N GLY A 335 19.25 5.77 -25.99
CA GLY A 335 18.36 6.53 -26.86
C GLY A 335 17.12 7.04 -26.15
N TYR A 336 16.43 6.17 -25.39
CA TYR A 336 15.22 6.55 -24.66
C TYR A 336 15.51 7.36 -23.38
N ARG A 337 16.72 7.25 -22.81
CA ARG A 337 17.14 8.14 -21.72
C ARG A 337 17.12 9.62 -22.12
N LEU A 338 17.38 9.93 -23.40
CA LEU A 338 17.25 11.29 -23.95
C LEU A 338 15.79 11.76 -24.05
N TRP A 339 14.80 10.87 -24.02
CA TRP A 339 13.38 11.22 -24.07
C TRP A 339 12.87 11.71 -22.71
N ILE A 340 13.48 11.23 -21.62
CA ILE A 340 13.08 11.56 -20.24
C ILE A 340 13.94 12.66 -19.60
N ARG A 341 14.89 13.24 -20.35
CA ARG A 341 15.82 14.25 -19.86
C ARG A 341 15.11 15.43 -19.18
N TRP A 342 14.04 15.95 -19.77
CA TRP A 342 13.25 17.03 -19.17
C TRP A 342 12.70 16.63 -17.79
N ALA A 343 12.20 15.41 -17.64
CA ALA A 343 11.67 14.92 -16.37
C ALA A 343 12.77 14.79 -15.30
N MET A 344 13.97 14.35 -15.69
CA MET A 344 15.13 14.28 -14.80
C MET A 344 15.55 15.67 -14.31
N GLU A 345 15.61 16.65 -15.22
CA GLU A 345 15.95 18.05 -14.90
C GLU A 345 14.93 18.67 -13.94
N GLU A 346 13.63 18.45 -14.15
CA GLU A 346 12.56 18.97 -13.28
C GLU A 346 12.53 18.33 -11.89
N ILE A 347 12.88 17.05 -11.78
CA ILE A 347 13.02 16.35 -10.49
C ILE A 347 14.32 16.78 -9.79
N GLY A 348 15.32 17.28 -10.52
CA GLY A 348 16.65 17.53 -9.98
C GLY A 348 17.43 16.24 -9.71
N TRP A 349 17.15 15.18 -10.47
CA TRP A 349 17.80 13.88 -10.33
C TRP A 349 18.83 13.64 -11.44
N SER A 350 19.99 13.10 -11.08
CA SER A 350 21.04 12.66 -12.01
C SER A 350 21.47 11.21 -11.68
N PRO A 351 21.75 10.37 -12.69
CA PRO A 351 22.16 8.97 -12.50
C PRO A 351 23.52 8.79 -11.84
#